data_AF-A0A0D3D157-F1
#
_entry.id   AF-A0A0D3D157-F1
#
_cell.length_a   1.000
_cell.length_b   1.000
_cell.length_c   1.000
_cell.angle_alpha   90.00
_cell.angle_beta   90.00
_cell.angle_gamma   90.00
#
_symmetry.space_group_name_H-M   'P 1'
#
loop_
_entity.id
_entity.type
_entity.pdbx_description
1 polymer ?
#
loop_
_entity_poly.entity_id
_entity_poly.type
_entity_poly.pdbx_seq_one_letter_code
_entity_poly.pdbx_strand_id
1 'polypeptide(L)'
;MSEFANKKTRGSFISAVFSMQGLGILMSSAVTMAVCAAFKNAGEGSSEKIRAEESDIAWKLILMIGAIPAALTFYWRMRMPETARYTALVEKNAFQAEKDMQKVMSIYKVSQVAEDSSSETPHPPPSTSSHSSYKLFSRRFFILHGRDLFAASANWFLVDVVFYTSNLLLSQIVNLSDKPANMTNVYDSAFEAAKVAAIVAACSTIPGYWFTVYFIDKVGRVKIQIMGFFCMAVVYLVAGIPYSWYQSDRNKPSNKGFVIMYGLIFFFSNFGPNTTTFIIPAELFPARFRSTCHGISGAAGKLGAIAGTVGFLWGTKRDEEHKDVFPDVKRVRIAFFILGGVCIAGMLVTYFFTRETMGRSLEENEEEDIDDKDVVC
;
A
#
# COMPACT_ATOMS: atom_id res chain seq x y z
N MET A 1 2.09 14.19 -8.30
CA MET A 1 2.94 13.20 -9.01
C MET A 1 2.28 12.69 -10.28
N SER A 2 1.05 12.17 -10.21
CA SER A 2 0.23 11.89 -11.39
C SER A 2 0.12 13.08 -12.36
N GLU A 3 0.19 14.29 -11.83
CA GLU A 3 0.10 15.54 -12.59
C GLU A 3 1.38 15.93 -13.35
N PHE A 4 2.55 15.45 -12.93
CA PHE A 4 3.86 15.74 -13.55
C PHE A 4 4.32 14.64 -14.53
N ALA A 5 3.66 13.48 -14.53
CA ALA A 5 4.11 12.33 -15.28
C ALA A 5 3.51 12.28 -16.70
N ASN A 6 4.29 11.78 -17.65
CA ASN A 6 3.85 11.57 -19.03
C ASN A 6 2.73 10.52 -19.08
N LYS A 7 1.73 10.73 -19.95
CA LYS A 7 0.54 9.85 -20.12
C LYS A 7 0.94 8.37 -20.29
N LYS A 8 2.03 8.09 -21.00
CA LYS A 8 2.51 6.72 -21.29
C LYS A 8 3.18 6.02 -20.10
N THR A 9 3.82 6.74 -19.19
CA THR A 9 4.64 6.18 -18.09
C THR A 9 4.14 6.57 -16.69
N ARG A 10 2.96 7.20 -16.61
CA ARG A 10 2.35 7.68 -15.37
C ARG A 10 2.17 6.57 -14.35
N GLY A 11 1.69 5.40 -14.78
CA GLY A 11 1.46 4.27 -13.89
C GLY A 11 2.76 3.75 -13.30
N SER A 12 3.79 3.56 -14.13
CA SER A 12 5.12 3.12 -13.70
C SER A 12 5.76 4.14 -12.75
N PHE A 13 5.67 5.44 -13.03
CA PHE A 13 6.23 6.48 -12.16
C PHE A 13 5.55 6.52 -10.79
N ILE A 14 4.20 6.52 -10.73
CA ILE A 14 3.48 6.53 -9.45
C ILE A 14 3.75 5.23 -8.68
N SER A 15 3.77 4.09 -9.37
CA SER A 15 4.11 2.79 -8.76
C SER A 15 5.53 2.77 -8.20
N ALA A 16 6.49 3.38 -8.90
CA ALA A 16 7.89 3.40 -8.45
C ALA A 16 8.04 4.22 -7.17
N VAL A 17 7.33 5.34 -7.06
CA VAL A 17 7.33 6.11 -5.80
C VAL A 17 6.64 5.32 -4.69
N PHE A 18 5.52 4.67 -4.98
CA PHE A 18 4.83 3.82 -4.00
C PHE A 18 5.72 2.65 -3.53
N SER A 19 6.54 2.08 -4.42
CA SER A 19 7.47 0.99 -4.11
C SER A 19 8.50 1.34 -3.02
N MET A 20 8.77 2.64 -2.80
CA MET A 20 9.66 3.10 -1.73
C MET A 20 9.16 2.67 -0.34
N GLN A 21 7.88 2.34 -0.18
CA GLN A 21 7.34 1.72 1.03
C GLN A 21 8.10 0.43 1.39
N GLY A 22 8.44 -0.41 0.41
CA GLY A 22 9.19 -1.65 0.65
C GLY A 22 10.59 -1.39 1.20
N LEU A 23 11.29 -0.39 0.66
CA LEU A 23 12.59 0.05 1.17
C LEU A 23 12.48 0.63 2.59
N GLY A 24 11.39 1.37 2.88
CA GLY A 24 11.08 1.85 4.22
C GLY A 24 10.95 0.72 5.25
N ILE A 25 10.28 -0.37 4.89
CA ILE A 25 10.15 -1.56 5.76
C ILE A 25 11.53 -2.20 6.02
N LEU A 26 12.37 -2.34 4.98
CA LEU A 26 13.73 -2.85 5.15
C LEU A 26 14.58 -1.98 6.06
N MET A 27 14.56 -0.65 5.84
CA MET A 27 15.34 0.27 6.65
C MET A 27 14.87 0.27 8.10
N SER A 28 13.56 0.28 8.33
CA SER A 28 12.97 0.18 9.68
C SER A 28 13.39 -1.12 10.38
N SER A 29 13.37 -2.24 9.65
CA SER A 29 13.81 -3.54 10.16
C SER A 29 15.31 -3.55 10.47
N ALA A 30 16.15 -2.95 9.61
CA ALA A 30 17.60 -2.85 9.82
C ALA A 30 17.95 -1.97 11.04
N VAL A 31 17.29 -0.82 11.20
CA VAL A 31 17.44 0.03 12.41
C VAL A 31 17.04 -0.74 13.66
N THR A 32 15.90 -1.42 13.63
CA THR A 32 15.42 -2.20 14.78
C THR A 32 16.41 -3.29 15.16
N MET A 33 16.90 -4.07 14.19
CA MET A 33 17.92 -5.10 14.43
C MET A 33 19.23 -4.51 14.98
N ALA A 34 19.70 -3.39 14.44
CA ALA A 34 20.93 -2.74 14.89
C ALA A 34 20.82 -2.21 16.33
N VAL A 35 19.70 -1.55 16.67
CA VAL A 35 19.45 -1.05 18.03
C VAL A 35 19.29 -2.22 19.00
N CYS A 36 18.50 -3.24 18.68
CA CYS A 36 18.35 -4.41 19.55
C CYS A 36 19.68 -5.15 19.78
N ALA A 37 20.53 -5.29 18.76
CA ALA A 37 21.85 -5.90 18.90
C ALA A 37 22.79 -5.04 19.77
N ALA A 38 22.79 -3.71 19.59
CA ALA A 38 23.61 -2.80 20.37
C ALA A 38 23.24 -2.82 21.87
N PHE A 39 21.95 -2.73 22.18
CA PHE A 39 21.46 -2.77 23.57
C PHE A 39 21.65 -4.15 24.20
N LYS A 40 21.50 -5.23 23.43
CA LYS A 40 21.77 -6.59 23.92
C LYS A 40 23.23 -6.77 24.32
N ASN A 41 24.16 -6.33 23.48
CA ASN A 41 25.60 -6.45 23.75
C ASN A 41 26.05 -5.53 24.90
N ALA A 42 25.41 -4.36 25.07
CA ALA A 42 25.72 -3.44 26.17
C ALA A 42 25.18 -3.92 27.53
N GLY A 43 24.07 -4.67 27.54
CA GLY A 43 23.39 -5.16 28.74
C GLY A 43 23.76 -6.57 29.20
N GLU A 44 24.80 -7.20 28.67
CA GLU A 44 25.28 -8.52 29.14
C GLU A 44 25.86 -8.39 30.56
N GLY A 45 25.01 -8.59 31.58
CA GLY A 45 25.37 -8.55 33.01
C GLY A 45 24.55 -7.57 33.86
N SER A 46 23.62 -6.80 33.27
CA SER A 46 22.80 -5.84 34.00
C SER A 46 21.60 -6.49 34.73
N SER A 47 21.29 -5.97 35.92
CA SER A 47 20.13 -6.41 36.72
C SER A 47 18.81 -6.18 35.99
N GLU A 48 17.79 -6.99 36.28
CA GLU A 48 16.49 -7.00 35.59
C GLU A 48 15.80 -5.62 35.54
N LYS A 49 16.01 -4.79 36.59
CA LYS A 49 15.49 -3.41 36.65
C LYS A 49 16.19 -2.45 35.69
N ILE A 50 17.51 -2.58 35.51
CA ILE A 50 18.30 -1.75 34.59
C ILE A 50 17.94 -2.10 33.13
N ARG A 51 17.68 -3.38 32.84
CA ARG A 51 17.22 -3.82 31.51
C ARG A 51 15.85 -3.24 31.11
N ALA A 52 14.95 -3.03 32.07
CA ALA A 52 13.66 -2.41 31.79
C ALA A 52 13.83 -0.94 31.37
N GLU A 53 14.72 -0.19 32.03
CA GLU A 53 15.05 1.19 31.68
C GLU A 53 15.79 1.28 30.34
N GLU A 54 16.74 0.38 30.08
CA GLU A 54 17.44 0.28 28.78
C GLU A 54 16.47 -0.04 27.63
N SER A 55 15.50 -0.94 27.87
CA SER A 55 14.50 -1.31 26.87
C SER A 55 13.59 -0.12 26.56
N ASP A 56 13.29 0.72 27.55
CA ASP A 56 12.49 1.94 27.36
C ASP A 56 13.22 2.98 26.49
N ILE A 57 14.56 3.05 26.62
CA ILE A 57 15.38 3.91 25.75
C ILE A 57 15.46 3.35 24.33
N ALA A 58 15.57 2.03 24.18
CA ALA A 58 15.74 1.38 22.88
C ALA A 58 14.58 1.64 21.91
N TRP A 59 13.32 1.46 22.33
CA TRP A 59 12.17 1.69 21.44
C TRP A 59 12.00 3.18 21.08
N LYS A 60 12.29 4.08 22.03
CA LYS A 60 12.31 5.53 21.78
C LYS A 60 13.36 5.89 20.75
N LEU A 61 14.56 5.32 20.87
CA LEU A 61 15.65 5.55 19.91
C LEU A 61 15.26 5.10 18.50
N ILE A 62 14.63 3.92 18.36
CA ILE A 62 14.14 3.41 17.07
C ILE A 62 13.16 4.40 16.43
N LEU A 63 12.22 4.95 17.21
CA LEU A 63 11.27 5.97 16.72
C LEU A 63 11.96 7.30 16.37
N MET A 64 12.92 7.74 17.19
CA MET A 64 13.67 8.99 16.97
C MET A 64 14.52 8.94 15.70
N ILE A 65 15.13 7.80 15.39
CA ILE A 65 15.86 7.60 14.12
C ILE A 65 14.90 7.76 12.93
N GLY A 66 13.64 7.35 13.07
CA GLY A 66 12.58 7.55 12.07
C GLY A 66 12.24 9.02 11.79
N ALA A 67 12.54 9.95 12.71
CA ALA A 67 12.32 11.38 12.50
C ALA A 67 13.31 11.99 11.49
N ILE A 68 14.49 11.39 11.31
CA ILE A 68 15.53 11.87 10.39
C ILE A 68 15.04 11.90 8.92
N PRO A 69 14.56 10.79 8.32
CA PRO A 69 14.05 10.81 6.95
C PRO A 69 12.80 11.69 6.80
N ALA A 70 11.99 11.84 7.84
CA ALA A 70 10.84 12.75 7.83
C ALA A 70 11.27 14.23 7.73
N ALA A 71 12.25 14.65 8.54
CA ALA A 71 12.81 16.00 8.49
C ALA A 71 13.46 16.31 7.13
N LEU A 72 14.18 15.33 6.57
CA LEU A 72 14.79 15.44 5.24
C LEU A 72 13.73 15.59 4.13
N THR A 73 12.64 14.83 4.23
CA THR A 73 11.50 14.94 3.30
C THR A 73 10.82 16.31 3.41
N PHE A 74 10.62 16.82 4.62
CA PHE A 74 10.06 18.16 4.84
C PHE A 74 10.93 19.25 4.20
N TYR A 75 12.25 19.20 4.41
CA TYR A 75 13.19 20.14 3.82
C TYR A 75 13.13 20.15 2.29
N TRP A 76 13.14 18.98 1.64
CA TRP A 76 13.03 18.89 0.19
C TRP A 76 11.65 19.28 -0.33
N ARG A 77 10.58 18.98 0.41
CA ARG A 77 9.22 19.35 0.03
C ARG A 77 9.04 20.86 -0.01
N MET A 78 9.63 21.60 0.92
CA MET A 78 9.60 23.07 0.91
C MET A 78 10.32 23.70 -0.29
N ARG A 79 11.18 22.95 -1.00
CA ARG A 79 11.91 23.43 -2.18
C ARG A 79 11.26 23.05 -3.51
N MET A 80 10.25 22.18 -3.50
CA MET A 80 9.55 21.76 -4.71
C MET A 80 8.52 22.82 -5.14
N PRO A 81 8.45 23.17 -6.44
CA PRO A 81 7.38 24.01 -6.95
C PRO A 81 6.04 23.27 -6.95
N GLU A 82 4.94 24.03 -6.96
CA GLU A 82 3.60 23.48 -7.07
C GLU A 82 3.35 22.83 -8.45
N THR A 83 2.33 21.98 -8.51
CA THR A 83 1.92 21.33 -9.77
C THR A 83 1.31 22.33 -10.74
N ALA A 84 1.88 22.43 -11.95
CA ALA A 84 1.38 23.31 -13.01
C ALA A 84 -0.13 23.11 -13.31
N ARG A 85 -0.65 21.89 -13.18
CA ARG A 85 -2.09 21.61 -13.32
C ARG A 85 -2.92 22.26 -12.21
N TYR A 86 -2.50 22.16 -10.95
CA TYR A 86 -3.15 22.85 -9.83
C TYR A 86 -3.11 24.38 -10.02
N THR A 87 -1.94 24.94 -10.34
CA THR A 87 -1.78 26.39 -10.53
C THR A 87 -2.59 26.91 -11.73
N ALA A 88 -2.68 26.14 -12.83
CA ALA A 88 -3.48 26.52 -14.00
C ALA A 88 -4.99 26.35 -13.76
N LEU A 89 -5.42 25.20 -13.24
CA LEU A 89 -6.84 24.83 -13.20
C LEU A 89 -7.56 25.26 -11.92
N VAL A 90 -6.84 25.33 -10.79
CA VAL A 90 -7.41 25.67 -9.48
C VAL A 90 -7.08 27.12 -9.12
N GLU A 91 -5.82 27.52 -9.18
CA GLU A 91 -5.41 28.91 -8.89
C GLU A 91 -5.69 29.88 -10.04
N LYS A 92 -6.08 29.35 -11.22
CA LYS A 92 -6.37 30.13 -12.44
C LYS A 92 -5.21 31.01 -12.90
N ASN A 93 -3.97 30.60 -12.65
CA ASN A 93 -2.77 31.35 -12.99
C ASN A 93 -1.92 30.62 -14.04
N ALA A 94 -2.30 30.76 -15.31
CA ALA A 94 -1.63 30.09 -16.43
C ALA A 94 -0.15 30.50 -16.59
N PHE A 95 0.21 31.74 -16.24
CA PHE A 95 1.57 32.25 -16.38
C PHE A 95 2.54 31.66 -15.35
N GLN A 96 2.09 31.50 -14.10
CA GLN A 96 2.87 30.83 -13.07
C GLN A 96 3.00 29.32 -13.35
N ALA A 97 1.93 28.69 -13.85
CA ALA A 97 1.96 27.28 -14.27
C ALA A 97 2.98 27.01 -15.39
N GLU A 98 3.09 27.91 -16.37
CA GLU A 98 4.08 27.80 -17.44
C GLU A 98 5.52 27.90 -16.89
N LYS A 99 5.79 28.85 -15.99
CA LYS A 99 7.11 28.99 -15.34
C LYS A 99 7.48 27.78 -14.50
N ASP A 100 6.54 27.26 -13.71
CA ASP A 100 6.76 26.08 -12.89
C ASP A 100 6.97 24.83 -13.77
N MET A 101 6.24 24.71 -14.87
CA MET A 101 6.47 23.66 -15.87
C MET A 101 7.85 23.79 -16.52
N GLN A 102 8.29 24.99 -16.91
CA GLN A 102 9.63 25.21 -17.48
C GLN A 102 10.75 24.89 -16.46
N LYS A 103 10.53 25.15 -15.18
CA LYS A 103 11.48 24.78 -14.10
C LYS A 103 11.56 23.28 -13.91
N VAL A 104 10.43 22.57 -13.97
CA VAL A 104 10.41 21.10 -13.90
C VAL A 104 11.01 20.49 -15.17
N MET A 105 10.62 20.94 -16.37
CA MET A 105 11.17 20.46 -17.64
C MET A 105 12.66 20.76 -17.79
N SER A 106 13.18 21.88 -17.28
CA SER A 106 14.62 22.19 -17.35
C SER A 106 15.44 21.26 -16.44
N ILE A 107 14.88 20.80 -15.32
CA ILE A 107 15.50 19.75 -14.48
C ILE A 107 15.48 18.39 -15.21
N TYR A 108 14.40 18.06 -15.93
CA TYR A 108 14.31 16.83 -16.72
C TYR A 108 15.21 16.84 -17.98
N LYS A 109 15.39 18.01 -18.63
CA LYS A 109 16.25 18.16 -19.82
C LYS A 109 17.73 17.91 -19.55
N VAL A 110 18.18 17.90 -18.29
CA VAL A 110 19.57 17.55 -17.93
C VAL A 110 19.79 16.03 -17.85
N SER A 111 18.74 15.19 -17.84
CA SER A 111 18.87 13.73 -17.67
C SER A 111 18.51 12.88 -18.89
N GLN A 112 18.07 13.46 -20.01
CA GLN A 112 17.90 12.71 -21.28
C GLN A 112 18.33 13.54 -22.48
N VAL A 113 19.63 13.48 -22.79
CA VAL A 113 20.12 13.62 -24.16
C VAL A 113 20.22 12.20 -24.71
N ALA A 114 19.20 11.81 -25.46
CA ALA A 114 19.08 10.63 -26.34
C ALA A 114 17.72 9.97 -26.11
N GLU A 115 16.71 10.41 -26.86
CA GLU A 115 16.05 9.60 -27.88
C GLU A 115 14.87 10.37 -28.49
N ASP A 116 14.91 10.43 -29.82
CA ASP A 116 13.86 10.75 -30.78
C ASP A 116 13.24 12.16 -30.83
N SER A 117 13.96 12.97 -31.59
CA SER A 117 13.43 13.90 -32.60
C SER A 117 12.32 13.25 -33.45
N SER A 118 11.07 13.33 -33.02
CA SER A 118 9.92 13.28 -33.93
C SER A 118 8.76 14.11 -33.38
N SER A 119 8.64 15.32 -33.92
CA SER A 119 7.37 16.03 -34.16
C SER A 119 6.21 15.77 -33.18
N GLU A 120 6.24 16.41 -32.01
CA GLU A 120 5.02 16.87 -31.35
C GLU A 120 5.11 18.39 -31.20
N THR A 121 4.22 19.08 -31.90
CA THR A 121 4.02 20.52 -31.83
C THR A 121 3.76 20.99 -30.39
N PRO A 122 4.19 22.21 -30.00
CA PRO A 122 3.78 22.80 -28.74
C PRO A 122 2.25 22.94 -28.75
N HIS A 123 1.55 22.15 -27.95
CA HIS A 123 0.12 22.33 -27.77
C HIS A 123 -0.12 23.75 -27.22
N PRO A 124 -1.02 24.55 -27.82
CA PRO A 124 -1.40 25.85 -27.28
C PRO A 124 -2.04 25.68 -25.88
N PRO A 125 -2.11 26.75 -25.06
CA PRO A 125 -2.77 26.70 -23.75
C PRO A 125 -4.16 26.08 -23.89
N PRO A 126 -4.60 25.28 -22.90
CA PRO A 126 -5.79 24.45 -23.02
C PRO A 126 -6.97 25.32 -23.47
N SER A 127 -7.49 24.99 -24.66
CA SER A 127 -8.75 25.51 -25.15
C SER A 127 -9.82 25.20 -24.12
N THR A 128 -10.51 26.25 -23.70
CA THR A 128 -11.64 26.28 -22.77
C THR A 128 -12.76 25.32 -23.22
N SER A 129 -12.66 24.03 -22.88
CA SER A 129 -13.79 23.11 -22.98
C SER A 129 -14.66 23.27 -21.72
N SER A 130 -15.91 23.71 -21.95
CA SER A 130 -17.09 23.61 -21.09
C SER A 130 -16.84 23.19 -19.63
N HIS A 131 -16.53 24.16 -18.75
CA HIS A 131 -16.47 23.89 -17.31
C HIS A 131 -17.87 23.60 -16.77
N SER A 132 -18.19 22.32 -16.59
CA SER A 132 -19.37 21.88 -15.84
C SER A 132 -19.24 22.34 -14.37
N SER A 133 -19.88 23.45 -14.04
CA SER A 133 -19.82 24.10 -12.71
C SER A 133 -20.70 23.36 -11.70
N TYR A 134 -20.28 22.16 -11.28
CA TYR A 134 -20.91 21.45 -10.16
C TYR A 134 -20.01 21.45 -8.92
N LYS A 135 -20.64 21.32 -7.75
CA LYS A 135 -19.96 21.27 -6.43
C LYS A 135 -19.69 19.83 -6.02
N LEU A 136 -18.69 19.64 -5.16
CA LEU A 136 -18.41 18.37 -4.48
C LEU A 136 -19.67 17.91 -3.72
N PHE A 137 -19.99 16.60 -3.78
CA PHE A 137 -21.20 15.99 -3.22
C PHE A 137 -22.55 16.50 -3.77
N SER A 138 -22.56 17.22 -4.89
CA SER A 138 -23.81 17.50 -5.61
C SER A 138 -24.41 16.24 -6.22
N ARG A 139 -25.71 16.27 -6.54
CA ARG A 139 -26.38 15.17 -7.26
C ARG A 139 -25.66 14.83 -8.57
N ARG A 140 -25.18 15.84 -9.30
CA ARG A 140 -24.40 15.66 -10.53
C ARG A 140 -23.06 14.97 -10.25
N PHE A 141 -22.36 15.33 -9.16
CA PHE A 141 -21.14 14.64 -8.74
C PHE A 141 -21.38 13.15 -8.48
N PHE A 142 -22.42 12.78 -7.73
CA PHE A 142 -22.70 11.37 -7.43
C PHE A 142 -23.12 10.57 -8.66
N ILE A 143 -23.88 11.18 -9.58
CA ILE A 143 -24.23 10.54 -10.85
C ILE A 143 -22.98 10.28 -11.68
N LEU A 144 -22.06 11.24 -11.80
CA LEU A 144 -20.84 11.13 -12.60
C LEU A 144 -19.80 10.21 -11.95
N HIS A 145 -19.43 10.50 -10.69
CA HIS A 145 -18.26 9.95 -10.00
C HIS A 145 -18.59 9.00 -8.84
N GLY A 146 -19.88 8.80 -8.51
CA GLY A 146 -20.28 8.01 -7.35
C GLY A 146 -19.90 6.53 -7.44
N ARG A 147 -20.02 5.94 -8.65
CA ARG A 147 -19.58 4.56 -8.91
C ARG A 147 -18.08 4.40 -8.69
N ASP A 148 -17.31 5.34 -9.23
CA ASP A 148 -15.85 5.35 -9.20
C ASP A 148 -15.33 5.59 -7.77
N LEU A 149 -15.98 6.47 -7.01
CA LEU A 149 -15.71 6.68 -5.59
C LEU A 149 -16.04 5.45 -4.73
N PHE A 150 -17.16 4.79 -5.00
CA PHE A 150 -17.51 3.55 -4.33
C PHE A 150 -16.48 2.45 -4.63
N ALA A 151 -16.14 2.24 -5.91
CA ALA A 151 -15.16 1.23 -6.33
C ALA A 151 -13.79 1.47 -5.68
N ALA A 152 -13.29 2.71 -5.74
CA ALA A 152 -12.03 3.11 -5.13
C ALA A 152 -12.03 2.87 -3.61
N SER A 153 -13.07 3.32 -2.91
CA SER A 153 -13.16 3.22 -1.45
C SER A 153 -13.34 1.77 -0.98
N ALA A 154 -14.21 1.01 -1.66
CA ALA A 154 -14.47 -0.38 -1.31
C ALA A 154 -13.26 -1.28 -1.56
N ASN A 155 -12.58 -1.14 -2.70
CA ASN A 155 -11.37 -1.93 -2.97
C ASN A 155 -10.24 -1.60 -1.99
N TRP A 156 -10.06 -0.32 -1.62
CA TRP A 156 -9.07 0.06 -0.63
C TRP A 156 -9.41 -0.46 0.77
N PHE A 157 -10.68 -0.38 1.17
CA PHE A 157 -11.16 -0.99 2.41
C PHE A 157 -10.85 -2.51 2.43
N LEU A 158 -11.21 -3.24 1.37
CA LEU A 158 -11.06 -4.69 1.31
C LEU A 158 -9.58 -5.12 1.30
N VAL A 159 -8.70 -4.41 0.58
CA VAL A 159 -7.27 -4.72 0.61
C VAL A 159 -6.64 -4.41 1.98
N ASP A 160 -7.02 -3.31 2.63
CA ASP A 160 -6.46 -2.96 3.95
C ASP A 160 -6.93 -3.94 5.04
N VAL A 161 -8.19 -4.42 4.99
CA VAL A 161 -8.63 -5.53 5.87
C VAL A 161 -7.66 -6.70 5.76
N VAL A 162 -7.38 -7.14 4.53
CA VAL A 162 -6.56 -8.32 4.30
C VAL A 162 -5.10 -8.05 4.66
N PHE A 163 -4.53 -6.97 4.16
CA PHE A 163 -3.11 -6.62 4.31
C PHE A 163 -2.71 -6.42 5.77
N TYR A 164 -3.51 -5.70 6.56
CA TYR A 164 -3.20 -5.46 7.97
C TYR A 164 -3.43 -6.71 8.82
N THR A 165 -4.47 -7.50 8.56
CA THR A 165 -4.65 -8.80 9.22
C THR A 165 -3.49 -9.75 8.92
N SER A 166 -2.98 -9.77 7.68
CA SER A 166 -1.75 -10.51 7.37
C SER A 166 -0.63 -10.04 8.27
N ASN A 167 -0.27 -8.75 8.24
CA ASN A 167 0.86 -8.23 9.02
C ASN A 167 0.80 -8.62 10.51
N LEU A 168 -0.39 -8.69 11.10
CA LEU A 168 -0.58 -9.17 12.48
C LEU A 168 -0.31 -10.68 12.63
N LEU A 169 -0.76 -11.51 11.69
CA LEU A 169 -0.45 -12.95 11.64
C LEU A 169 1.05 -13.22 11.56
N LEU A 170 1.82 -12.39 10.84
CA LEU A 170 3.28 -12.54 10.73
C LEU A 170 3.96 -12.57 12.10
N SER A 171 3.62 -11.60 12.97
CA SER A 171 4.17 -11.50 14.32
C SER A 171 3.82 -12.70 15.19
N GLN A 172 2.66 -13.33 14.97
CA GLN A 172 2.26 -14.55 15.68
C GLN A 172 3.04 -15.79 15.22
N ILE A 173 3.42 -15.85 13.93
CA ILE A 173 4.19 -16.97 13.36
C ILE A 173 5.63 -16.98 13.87
N VAL A 174 6.24 -15.82 14.04
CA VAL A 174 7.62 -15.70 14.57
C VAL A 174 7.70 -16.21 16.01
N ASN A 175 6.66 -15.97 16.82
CA ASN A 175 6.57 -16.46 18.19
C ASN A 175 6.32 -17.99 18.30
N LEU A 176 6.09 -18.69 17.18
CA LEU A 176 6.06 -20.16 17.13
C LEU A 176 7.45 -20.78 17.00
N SER A 177 8.52 -19.99 16.85
CA SER A 177 9.89 -20.48 16.75
C SER A 177 10.44 -20.86 18.14
N ASP A 178 9.97 -21.99 18.68
CA ASP A 178 10.58 -22.91 19.68
C ASP A 178 11.30 -22.36 20.93
N LYS A 179 11.29 -21.07 21.22
CA LYS A 179 11.89 -20.53 22.44
C LYS A 179 10.83 -20.40 23.54
N PRO A 180 10.98 -21.08 24.69
CA PRO A 180 10.03 -20.96 25.78
C PRO A 180 9.95 -19.50 26.25
N ALA A 181 8.72 -19.02 26.48
CA ALA A 181 8.40 -17.65 26.90
C ALA A 181 9.15 -17.18 28.18
N ASN A 182 9.72 -18.11 28.94
CA ASN A 182 10.49 -17.83 30.14
C ASN A 182 11.98 -17.50 29.89
N MET A 183 12.48 -17.53 28.65
CA MET A 183 13.90 -17.26 28.32
C MET A 183 14.11 -16.30 27.13
N THR A 184 13.07 -15.71 26.56
CA THR A 184 13.22 -14.77 25.42
C THR A 184 13.38 -13.34 25.93
N ASN A 185 14.58 -12.80 25.77
CA ASN A 185 14.85 -11.39 25.99
C ASN A 185 13.96 -10.53 25.07
N VAL A 186 13.43 -9.40 25.56
CA VAL A 186 12.59 -8.47 24.76
C VAL A 186 13.29 -8.06 23.46
N TYR A 187 14.61 -7.86 23.52
CA TYR A 187 15.44 -7.57 22.35
C TYR A 187 15.49 -8.71 21.33
N ASP A 188 15.48 -9.97 21.78
CA ASP A 188 15.50 -11.12 20.88
C ASP A 188 14.18 -11.27 20.13
N SER A 189 13.05 -11.04 20.81
CA SER A 189 11.73 -11.07 20.17
C SER A 189 11.57 -9.94 19.14
N ALA A 190 12.02 -8.72 19.48
CA ALA A 190 12.01 -7.60 18.55
C ALA A 190 12.95 -7.81 17.36
N PHE A 191 14.14 -8.37 17.60
CA PHE A 191 15.11 -8.70 16.56
C PHE A 191 14.57 -9.74 15.58
N GLU A 192 14.00 -10.86 16.06
CA GLU A 192 13.43 -11.89 15.18
C GLU A 192 12.21 -11.37 14.41
N ALA A 193 11.35 -10.55 15.04
CA ALA A 193 10.24 -9.91 14.34
C ALA A 193 10.73 -9.00 13.20
N ALA A 194 11.73 -8.16 13.46
CA ALA A 194 12.34 -7.28 12.46
C ALA A 194 13.03 -8.08 11.35
N LYS A 195 13.73 -9.16 11.68
CA LYS A 195 14.37 -10.06 10.71
C LYS A 195 13.34 -10.71 9.79
N VAL A 196 12.22 -11.20 10.32
CA VAL A 196 11.17 -11.81 9.50
C VAL A 196 10.50 -10.75 8.62
N ALA A 197 10.21 -9.56 9.14
CA ALA A 197 9.71 -8.44 8.35
C ALA A 197 10.68 -8.07 7.22
N ALA A 198 11.99 -8.05 7.49
CA ALA A 198 13.02 -7.80 6.48
C ALA A 198 13.06 -8.89 5.39
N ILE A 199 12.97 -10.16 5.77
CA ILE A 199 12.94 -11.28 4.82
C ILE A 199 11.71 -11.18 3.92
N VAL A 200 10.53 -10.96 4.50
CA VAL A 200 9.29 -10.79 3.72
C VAL A 200 9.38 -9.56 2.80
N ALA A 201 9.96 -8.47 3.29
CA ALA A 201 10.13 -7.27 2.49
C ALA A 201 11.07 -7.50 1.29
N ALA A 202 12.21 -8.14 1.52
CA ALA A 202 13.22 -8.43 0.49
C ALA A 202 12.74 -9.48 -0.52
N CYS A 203 12.09 -10.55 -0.06
CA CYS A 203 11.72 -11.69 -0.90
C CYS A 203 10.33 -11.58 -1.53
N SER A 204 9.44 -10.73 -1.01
CA SER A 204 8.04 -10.67 -1.46
C SER A 204 7.54 -9.27 -1.75
N THR A 205 7.62 -8.35 -0.79
CA THR A 205 7.04 -7.00 -0.94
C THR A 205 7.73 -6.18 -2.02
N ILE A 206 9.07 -6.07 -1.97
CA ILE A 206 9.85 -5.29 -2.94
C ILE A 206 9.76 -5.89 -4.34
N PRO A 207 9.96 -7.22 -4.55
CA PRO A 207 9.74 -7.83 -5.86
C PRO A 207 8.32 -7.59 -6.38
N GLY A 208 7.29 -7.72 -5.53
CA GLY A 208 5.90 -7.47 -5.92
C GLY A 208 5.69 -6.04 -6.44
N TYR A 209 6.25 -5.03 -5.76
CA TYR A 209 6.18 -3.65 -6.23
C TYR A 209 6.87 -3.43 -7.57
N TRP A 210 8.09 -3.94 -7.75
CA TRP A 210 8.83 -3.77 -9.01
C TRP A 210 8.19 -4.51 -10.17
N PHE A 211 7.56 -5.65 -9.91
CA PHE A 211 6.70 -6.30 -10.90
C PHE A 211 5.53 -5.39 -11.30
N THR A 212 4.85 -4.74 -10.34
CA THR A 212 3.82 -3.76 -10.68
C THR A 212 4.38 -2.62 -11.53
N VAL A 213 5.51 -2.02 -11.13
CA VAL A 213 6.16 -0.91 -11.88
C VAL A 213 6.41 -1.29 -13.35
N TYR A 214 6.81 -2.53 -13.61
CA TYR A 214 7.09 -3.02 -14.96
C TYR A 214 5.84 -3.35 -15.77
N PHE A 215 4.83 -3.98 -15.15
CA PHE A 215 3.65 -4.49 -15.85
C PHE A 215 2.47 -3.54 -15.89
N ILE A 216 2.43 -2.51 -15.03
CA ILE A 216 1.25 -1.64 -14.85
C ILE A 216 0.86 -0.88 -16.11
N ASP A 217 1.83 -0.47 -16.92
CA ASP A 217 1.59 0.23 -18.18
C ASP A 217 1.47 -0.73 -19.39
N LYS A 218 1.70 -2.04 -19.19
CA LYS A 218 1.56 -3.08 -20.25
C LYS A 218 0.27 -3.87 -20.15
N VAL A 219 -0.15 -4.23 -18.94
CA VAL A 219 -1.29 -5.12 -18.69
C VAL A 219 -2.56 -4.32 -18.38
N GLY A 220 -2.42 -3.19 -17.68
CA GLY A 220 -3.54 -2.39 -17.19
C GLY A 220 -3.76 -2.55 -15.69
N ARG A 221 -4.42 -1.55 -15.09
CA ARG A 221 -4.47 -1.34 -13.65
C ARG A 221 -5.56 -2.23 -13.04
N VAL A 222 -6.71 -2.34 -13.71
CA VAL A 222 -7.83 -3.18 -13.28
C VAL A 222 -7.49 -4.65 -13.39
N LYS A 223 -6.82 -5.06 -14.48
CA LYS A 223 -6.43 -6.48 -14.67
C LYS A 223 -5.41 -6.94 -13.63
N ILE A 224 -4.41 -6.12 -13.31
CA ILE A 224 -3.45 -6.40 -12.23
C ILE A 224 -4.16 -6.50 -10.88
N GLN A 225 -5.11 -5.61 -10.60
CA GLN A 225 -5.88 -5.64 -9.36
C GLN A 225 -6.73 -6.91 -9.22
N ILE A 226 -7.45 -7.32 -10.28
CA ILE A 226 -8.24 -8.57 -10.31
C ILE A 226 -7.32 -9.78 -10.10
N MET A 227 -6.21 -9.85 -10.83
CA MET A 227 -5.24 -10.94 -10.71
C MET A 227 -4.67 -11.03 -9.28
N GLY A 228 -4.31 -9.90 -8.68
CA GLY A 228 -3.80 -9.86 -7.31
C GLY A 228 -4.81 -10.38 -6.30
N PHE A 229 -6.05 -9.88 -6.34
CA PHE A 229 -7.12 -10.38 -5.48
C PHE A 229 -7.41 -11.88 -5.69
N PHE A 230 -7.42 -12.35 -6.94
CA PHE A 230 -7.63 -13.76 -7.26
C PHE A 230 -6.52 -14.65 -6.69
N CYS A 231 -5.25 -14.32 -6.97
CA CYS A 231 -4.10 -15.07 -6.47
C CYS A 231 -4.05 -15.08 -4.94
N MET A 232 -4.31 -13.93 -4.30
CA MET A 232 -4.42 -13.85 -2.85
C MET A 232 -5.53 -14.75 -2.30
N ALA A 233 -6.72 -14.74 -2.91
CA ALA A 233 -7.83 -15.59 -2.50
C ALA A 233 -7.44 -17.08 -2.57
N VAL A 234 -6.85 -17.52 -3.69
CA VAL A 234 -6.39 -18.91 -3.85
C VAL A 234 -5.38 -19.27 -2.77
N VAL A 235 -4.37 -18.42 -2.55
CA VAL A 235 -3.34 -18.68 -1.54
C VAL A 235 -3.94 -18.75 -0.12
N TYR A 236 -4.90 -17.88 0.21
CA TYR A 236 -5.59 -17.92 1.50
C TYR A 236 -6.42 -19.19 1.71
N LEU A 237 -7.19 -19.60 0.69
CA LEU A 237 -7.98 -20.83 0.74
C LEU A 237 -7.08 -22.06 0.87
N VAL A 238 -5.99 -22.11 0.08
CA VAL A 238 -5.00 -23.20 0.13
C VAL A 238 -4.23 -23.19 1.45
N ALA A 239 -3.92 -22.05 2.05
CA ALA A 239 -3.30 -21.97 3.37
C ALA A 239 -4.26 -22.42 4.50
N GLY A 240 -5.56 -22.16 4.36
CA GLY A 240 -6.58 -22.54 5.33
C GLY A 240 -6.90 -24.05 5.37
N ILE A 241 -6.84 -24.77 4.24
CA ILE A 241 -7.22 -26.20 4.18
C ILE A 241 -6.30 -27.12 5.03
N PRO A 242 -4.97 -27.12 4.85
CA PRO A 242 -4.01 -27.96 5.57
C PRO A 242 -3.51 -27.34 6.88
N TYR A 243 -4.09 -26.23 7.34
CA TYR A 243 -3.60 -25.52 8.53
C TYR A 243 -3.54 -26.41 9.79
N SER A 244 -4.45 -27.38 9.91
CA SER A 244 -4.45 -28.40 10.97
C SER A 244 -3.24 -29.34 10.90
N TRP A 245 -2.79 -29.69 9.70
CA TRP A 245 -1.58 -30.50 9.46
C TRP A 245 -0.30 -29.70 9.74
N TYR A 246 -0.29 -28.41 9.42
CA TYR A 246 0.86 -27.54 9.69
C TYR A 246 1.13 -27.32 11.19
N GLN A 247 0.12 -27.49 12.04
CA GLN A 247 0.25 -27.32 13.50
C GLN A 247 0.32 -28.64 14.29
N SER A 248 -0.07 -29.77 13.70
CA SER A 248 -0.11 -31.06 14.39
C SER A 248 1.28 -31.61 14.74
N ASP A 249 2.34 -31.12 14.09
CA ASP A 249 3.73 -31.54 14.30
C ASP A 249 4.54 -30.38 14.92
N ARG A 250 4.24 -30.04 16.19
CA ARG A 250 4.95 -28.99 16.96
C ARG A 250 6.47 -29.20 17.05
N ASN A 251 6.96 -30.41 16.78
CA ASN A 251 8.39 -30.77 16.87
C ASN A 251 9.16 -30.62 15.54
N LYS A 252 8.54 -30.12 14.46
CA LYS A 252 9.25 -29.87 13.20
C LYS A 252 9.56 -28.37 13.04
N PRO A 253 10.84 -28.00 12.86
CA PRO A 253 11.25 -26.61 12.74
C PRO A 253 10.61 -26.02 11.49
N SER A 254 9.81 -24.97 11.68
CA SER A 254 9.31 -24.05 10.66
C SER A 254 8.87 -24.71 9.35
N ASN A 255 7.56 -24.88 9.16
CA ASN A 255 7.01 -25.31 7.88
C ASN A 255 7.34 -24.27 6.79
N LYS A 256 8.48 -24.45 6.12
CA LYS A 256 9.00 -23.59 5.05
C LYS A 256 7.93 -23.30 3.99
N GLY A 257 7.06 -24.27 3.72
CA GLY A 257 5.91 -24.13 2.82
C GLY A 257 4.93 -23.04 3.27
N PHE A 258 4.66 -22.91 4.57
CA PHE A 258 3.78 -21.87 5.10
C PHE A 258 4.40 -20.48 4.99
N VAL A 259 5.71 -20.34 5.25
CA VAL A 259 6.44 -19.08 5.02
C VAL A 259 6.42 -18.68 3.54
N ILE A 260 6.57 -19.65 2.63
CA ILE A 260 6.48 -19.40 1.18
C ILE A 260 5.07 -18.94 0.78
N MET A 261 4.02 -19.64 1.22
CA MET A 261 2.63 -19.24 0.96
C MET A 261 2.36 -17.82 1.47
N TYR A 262 2.87 -17.52 2.67
CA TYR A 262 2.70 -16.22 3.29
C TYR A 262 3.47 -15.11 2.56
N GLY A 263 4.67 -15.39 2.07
CA GLY A 263 5.40 -14.52 1.15
C GLY A 263 4.63 -14.28 -0.16
N LEU A 264 4.00 -15.31 -0.72
CA LEU A 264 3.17 -15.17 -1.93
C LEU A 264 1.97 -14.24 -1.71
N ILE A 265 1.33 -14.24 -0.53
CA ILE A 265 0.25 -13.29 -0.21
C ILE A 265 0.75 -11.85 -0.34
N PHE A 266 1.89 -11.52 0.28
CA PHE A 266 2.45 -10.17 0.18
C PHE A 266 2.93 -9.84 -1.23
N PHE A 267 3.53 -10.80 -1.93
CA PHE A 267 3.93 -10.61 -3.31
C PHE A 267 2.73 -10.21 -4.18
N PHE A 268 1.64 -10.99 -4.17
CA PHE A 268 0.45 -10.70 -4.99
C PHE A 268 -0.37 -9.52 -4.47
N SER A 269 -0.30 -9.22 -3.18
CA SER A 269 -0.91 -7.99 -2.64
C SER A 269 -0.23 -6.75 -3.23
N ASN A 270 1.10 -6.76 -3.34
CA ASN A 270 1.88 -5.64 -3.89
C ASN A 270 1.90 -5.66 -5.42
N PHE A 271 2.00 -6.84 -6.03
CA PHE A 271 1.74 -7.08 -7.45
C PHE A 271 0.24 -7.19 -7.72
N GLY A 272 -0.50 -6.13 -7.40
CA GLY A 272 -1.95 -6.21 -7.36
C GLY A 272 -2.59 -5.06 -6.59
N PRO A 273 -3.58 -5.38 -5.73
CA PRO A 273 -4.49 -4.39 -5.19
C PRO A 273 -3.83 -3.33 -4.30
N ASN A 274 -2.76 -3.63 -3.57
CA ASN A 274 -2.13 -2.65 -2.69
C ASN A 274 -1.52 -1.47 -3.48
N THR A 275 -0.98 -1.70 -4.68
CA THR A 275 -0.43 -0.61 -5.49
C THR A 275 -1.50 0.04 -6.36
N THR A 276 -2.41 -0.74 -6.93
CA THR A 276 -3.43 -0.20 -7.85
C THR A 276 -4.48 0.65 -7.13
N THR A 277 -4.82 0.35 -5.88
CA THR A 277 -5.76 1.18 -5.08
C THR A 277 -5.25 2.57 -4.79
N PHE A 278 -3.93 2.80 -4.79
CA PHE A 278 -3.36 4.14 -4.70
C PHE A 278 -3.35 4.86 -6.05
N ILE A 279 -3.20 4.12 -7.16
CA ILE A 279 -3.03 4.70 -8.49
C ILE A 279 -4.37 5.05 -9.12
N ILE A 280 -5.35 4.14 -9.07
CA ILE A 280 -6.64 4.31 -9.74
C ILE A 280 -7.34 5.60 -9.29
N PRO A 281 -7.49 5.91 -7.98
CA PRO A 281 -8.15 7.15 -7.56
C PRO A 281 -7.37 8.41 -7.98
N ALA A 282 -6.04 8.32 -8.09
CA ALA A 282 -5.21 9.45 -8.53
C ALA A 282 -5.33 9.74 -10.03
N GLU A 283 -5.80 8.78 -10.82
CA GLU A 283 -6.00 8.91 -12.28
C GLU A 283 -7.47 9.09 -12.68
N LEU A 284 -8.40 8.56 -11.88
CA LEU A 284 -9.83 8.51 -12.19
C LEU A 284 -10.54 9.83 -11.87
N PHE A 285 -10.12 10.53 -10.81
CA PHE A 285 -10.83 11.73 -10.37
C PHE A 285 -10.34 13.04 -11.01
N PRO A 286 -11.25 13.98 -11.26
CA PRO A 286 -10.92 15.28 -11.84
C PRO A 286 -10.01 16.08 -10.92
N ALA A 287 -9.09 16.88 -11.50
CA ALA A 287 -8.06 17.60 -10.72
C ALA A 287 -8.65 18.41 -9.55
N ARG A 288 -9.83 19.01 -9.74
CA ARG A 288 -10.54 19.80 -8.71
C ARG A 288 -10.96 19.00 -7.48
N PHE A 289 -11.32 17.72 -7.63
CA PHE A 289 -11.83 16.87 -6.55
C PHE A 289 -10.92 15.70 -6.22
N ARG A 290 -9.82 15.53 -6.95
CA ARG A 290 -8.88 14.41 -6.86
C ARG A 290 -8.38 14.19 -5.43
N SER A 291 -7.91 15.25 -4.79
CA SER A 291 -7.37 15.17 -3.41
C SER A 291 -8.43 14.71 -2.42
N THR A 292 -9.65 15.26 -2.49
CA THR A 292 -10.75 14.90 -1.59
C THR A 292 -11.22 13.46 -1.84
N CYS A 293 -11.42 13.05 -3.09
CA CYS A 293 -11.89 11.69 -3.41
C CYS A 293 -10.84 10.62 -3.09
N HIS A 294 -9.56 10.93 -3.35
CA HIS A 294 -8.45 10.09 -2.93
C HIS A 294 -8.37 10.00 -1.40
N GLY A 295 -8.59 11.11 -0.69
CA GLY A 295 -8.65 11.16 0.77
C GLY A 295 -9.78 10.32 1.37
N ILE A 296 -10.99 10.38 0.80
CA ILE A 296 -12.14 9.55 1.21
C ILE A 296 -11.82 8.06 1.00
N SER A 297 -11.25 7.72 -0.16
CA SER A 297 -10.86 6.34 -0.47
C SER A 297 -9.79 5.83 0.50
N GLY A 298 -8.80 6.66 0.82
CA GLY A 298 -7.75 6.34 1.80
C GLY A 298 -8.29 6.22 3.23
N ALA A 299 -9.26 7.05 3.62
CA ALA A 299 -9.95 6.94 4.90
C ALA A 299 -10.72 5.62 5.01
N ALA A 300 -11.41 5.20 3.94
CA ALA A 300 -12.05 3.89 3.87
C ALA A 300 -11.02 2.75 4.01
N GLY A 301 -9.86 2.85 3.36
CA GLY A 301 -8.72 1.93 3.59
C GLY A 301 -8.37 1.80 5.08
N LYS A 302 -8.17 2.92 5.78
CA LYS A 302 -7.86 2.89 7.22
C LYS A 302 -8.98 2.33 8.09
N LEU A 303 -10.25 2.54 7.75
CA LEU A 303 -11.35 1.83 8.39
C LEU A 303 -11.26 0.32 8.15
N GLY A 304 -10.87 -0.10 6.95
CA GLY A 304 -10.58 -1.50 6.64
C GLY A 304 -9.46 -2.08 7.49
N ALA A 305 -8.36 -1.34 7.66
CA ALA A 305 -7.25 -1.75 8.52
C ALA A 305 -7.69 -1.97 9.98
N ILE A 306 -8.54 -1.08 10.52
CA ILE A 306 -9.12 -1.22 11.86
C ILE A 306 -10.02 -2.44 11.92
N ALA A 307 -10.94 -2.60 10.96
CA ALA A 307 -11.87 -3.73 10.91
C ALA A 307 -11.12 -5.08 10.82
N GLY A 308 -10.08 -5.16 9.99
CA GLY A 308 -9.23 -6.35 9.87
C GLY A 308 -8.44 -6.65 11.14
N THR A 309 -7.79 -5.63 11.73
CA THR A 309 -6.96 -5.82 12.93
C THR A 309 -7.81 -6.17 14.16
N VAL A 310 -8.85 -5.39 14.44
CA VAL A 310 -9.74 -5.62 15.59
C VAL A 310 -10.57 -6.89 15.39
N GLY A 311 -11.13 -7.08 14.20
CA GLY A 311 -11.92 -8.27 13.87
C GLY A 311 -11.09 -9.55 13.99
N PHE A 312 -9.84 -9.53 13.54
CA PHE A 312 -8.93 -10.66 13.74
C PHE A 312 -8.62 -10.90 15.22
N LEU A 313 -8.29 -9.85 15.99
CA LEU A 313 -8.01 -9.97 17.43
C LEU A 313 -9.21 -10.50 18.21
N TRP A 314 -10.44 -10.10 17.86
CA TRP A 314 -11.66 -10.61 18.49
C TRP A 314 -11.98 -12.04 18.06
N GLY A 315 -11.87 -12.35 16.76
CA GLY A 315 -12.08 -13.70 16.23
C GLY A 315 -11.05 -14.71 16.77
N THR A 316 -9.86 -14.24 17.14
CA THR A 316 -8.81 -15.07 17.76
C THR A 316 -8.73 -14.93 19.29
N LYS A 317 -9.59 -14.11 19.92
CA LYS A 317 -9.61 -13.91 21.38
C LYS A 317 -10.11 -15.16 22.10
N ARG A 318 -9.41 -15.50 23.18
CA ARG A 318 -9.52 -16.71 24.01
C ARG A 318 -10.79 -16.71 24.89
N ASP A 319 -11.39 -17.88 25.11
CA ASP A 319 -12.16 -18.16 26.33
C ASP A 319 -11.16 -18.54 27.43
N GLU A 320 -11.34 -18.01 28.64
CA GLU A 320 -10.33 -18.01 29.72
C GLU A 320 -9.92 -19.40 30.27
N GLU A 321 -10.53 -20.49 29.81
CA GLU A 321 -10.44 -21.79 30.48
C GLU A 321 -9.21 -22.65 30.13
N HIS A 322 -8.50 -22.39 29.03
CA HIS A 322 -7.33 -23.21 28.62
C HIS A 322 -6.05 -22.40 28.42
N LYS A 323 -5.01 -22.77 29.20
CA LYS A 323 -3.70 -22.13 29.33
C LYS A 323 -2.73 -22.34 28.13
N ASP A 324 -3.20 -22.58 26.91
CA ASP A 324 -2.33 -22.55 25.71
C ASP A 324 -2.12 -21.14 25.12
N VAL A 325 -0.86 -20.71 24.99
CA VAL A 325 -0.44 -19.36 24.51
C VAL A 325 -0.92 -19.00 23.09
N PHE A 326 -1.46 -19.96 22.33
CA PHE A 326 -1.80 -19.81 20.92
C PHE A 326 -3.31 -19.84 20.65
N PRO A 327 -3.82 -19.06 19.67
CA PRO A 327 -5.22 -19.12 19.26
C PRO A 327 -5.55 -20.49 18.69
N ASP A 328 -6.76 -20.99 18.97
CA ASP A 328 -7.23 -22.31 18.51
C ASP A 328 -7.04 -22.44 16.99
N VAL A 329 -6.45 -23.56 16.56
CA VAL A 329 -6.12 -23.88 15.16
C VAL A 329 -7.33 -23.71 14.26
N LYS A 330 -8.52 -24.03 14.78
CA LYS A 330 -9.80 -23.86 14.09
C LYS A 330 -10.11 -22.39 13.80
N ARG A 331 -9.81 -21.47 14.72
CA ARG A 331 -10.11 -20.04 14.59
C ARG A 331 -9.20 -19.36 13.56
N VAL A 332 -7.90 -19.66 13.55
CA VAL A 332 -6.99 -19.12 12.53
C VAL A 332 -7.31 -19.68 11.14
N ARG A 333 -7.72 -20.95 11.06
CA ARG A 333 -8.24 -21.54 9.81
C ARG A 333 -9.47 -20.80 9.29
N ILE A 334 -10.44 -20.50 10.17
CA ILE A 334 -11.62 -19.71 9.80
C ILE A 334 -11.21 -18.31 9.34
N ALA A 335 -10.24 -17.68 10.01
CA ALA A 335 -9.73 -16.38 9.60
C ALA A 335 -9.16 -16.41 8.17
N PHE A 336 -8.38 -17.43 7.79
CA PHE A 336 -7.89 -17.57 6.41
C PHE A 336 -9.02 -17.73 5.38
N PHE A 337 -10.08 -18.47 5.68
CA PHE A 337 -11.24 -18.57 4.80
C PHE A 337 -11.98 -17.24 4.66
N ILE A 338 -12.16 -16.50 5.76
CA ILE A 338 -12.76 -15.16 5.74
C ILE A 338 -11.92 -14.22 4.88
N LEU A 339 -10.60 -14.19 5.07
CA LEU A 339 -9.69 -13.35 4.28
C LEU A 339 -9.71 -13.71 2.80
N GLY A 340 -9.75 -15.00 2.46
CA GLY A 340 -9.95 -15.45 1.08
C GLY A 340 -11.28 -14.98 0.50
N GLY A 341 -12.37 -15.01 1.27
CA GLY A 341 -13.67 -14.46 0.89
C GLY A 341 -13.64 -12.95 0.67
N VAL A 342 -12.95 -12.20 1.52
CA VAL A 342 -12.74 -10.75 1.37
C VAL A 342 -11.96 -10.45 0.08
N CYS A 343 -10.95 -11.26 -0.27
CA CYS A 343 -10.24 -11.14 -1.54
C CYS A 343 -11.15 -11.41 -2.75
N ILE A 344 -12.03 -12.42 -2.68
CA ILE A 344 -13.02 -12.70 -3.73
C ILE A 344 -13.99 -11.52 -3.87
N ALA A 345 -14.46 -10.95 -2.76
CA ALA A 345 -15.29 -9.74 -2.79
C ALA A 345 -14.54 -8.57 -3.46
N GLY A 346 -13.26 -8.36 -3.14
CA GLY A 346 -12.41 -7.35 -3.77
C GLY A 346 -12.26 -7.56 -5.27
N MET A 347 -12.10 -8.82 -5.71
CA MET A 347 -12.08 -9.19 -7.12
C MET A 347 -13.39 -8.83 -7.83
N LEU A 348 -14.54 -9.15 -7.22
CA LEU A 348 -15.87 -8.85 -7.79
C LEU A 348 -16.12 -7.34 -7.85
N VAL A 349 -15.80 -6.59 -6.79
CA VAL A 349 -15.93 -5.13 -6.78
C VAL A 349 -15.03 -4.51 -7.85
N THR A 350 -13.81 -5.02 -8.01
CA THR A 350 -12.89 -4.58 -9.06
C THR A 350 -13.47 -4.84 -10.44
N TYR A 351 -13.96 -6.05 -10.71
CA TYR A 351 -14.49 -6.45 -12.02
C TYR A 351 -15.75 -5.67 -12.43
N PHE A 352 -16.69 -5.45 -11.50
CA PHE A 352 -17.97 -4.83 -11.84
C PHE A 352 -17.98 -3.30 -11.80
N PHE A 353 -17.19 -2.69 -10.91
CA PHE A 353 -17.32 -1.25 -10.63
C PHE A 353 -16.09 -0.43 -11.04
N THR A 354 -14.92 -1.04 -11.22
CA THR A 354 -13.67 -0.29 -11.47
C THR A 354 -13.41 -0.15 -12.96
N ARG A 355 -13.16 1.08 -13.42
CA ARG A 355 -12.82 1.38 -14.82
C ARG A 355 -11.31 1.34 -15.05
N GLU A 356 -10.92 0.95 -16.26
CA GLU A 356 -9.51 0.94 -16.67
C GLU A 356 -9.03 2.35 -17.04
N THR A 357 -7.85 2.73 -16.55
CA THR A 357 -7.27 4.07 -16.74
C THR A 357 -5.99 4.04 -17.60
N MET A 358 -5.54 2.86 -18.02
CA MET A 358 -4.33 2.67 -18.82
C MET A 358 -4.39 3.44 -20.15
N GLY A 359 -3.35 4.21 -20.43
CA GLY A 359 -3.18 4.91 -21.70
C GLY A 359 -4.14 6.08 -21.93
N ARG A 360 -4.94 6.48 -20.92
CA ARG A 360 -5.86 7.62 -20.98
C ARG A 360 -5.26 8.87 -20.34
N SER A 361 -5.46 10.03 -20.96
CA SER A 361 -5.07 11.32 -20.36
C SER A 361 -5.95 11.59 -19.14
N LEU A 362 -5.55 12.52 -18.27
CA LEU A 362 -6.42 12.84 -17.13
C LEU A 362 -7.69 13.54 -17.62
N GLU A 363 -7.54 14.32 -18.68
CA GLU A 363 -8.60 15.09 -19.34
C GLU A 363 -9.60 14.16 -20.07
N GLU A 364 -9.13 13.11 -20.74
CA GLU A 364 -9.99 12.09 -21.36
C GLU A 364 -10.86 11.36 -20.33
N ASN A 365 -10.30 11.06 -19.15
CA ASN A 365 -11.08 10.46 -18.07
C ASN A 365 -12.14 11.45 -17.53
N GLU A 366 -11.88 12.75 -17.57
CA GLU A 366 -12.82 13.79 -17.13
C GLU A 366 -13.95 14.04 -18.15
N GLU A 367 -13.65 13.99 -19.46
CA GLU A 367 -14.60 14.25 -20.55
C GLU A 367 -15.52 13.06 -20.84
N GLU A 368 -15.01 11.82 -20.83
CA GLU A 368 -15.82 10.60 -21.05
C GLU A 368 -16.90 10.43 -19.98
N ASP A 369 -16.64 10.83 -18.73
CA ASP A 369 -17.64 10.79 -17.67
C ASP A 369 -18.83 11.73 -17.92
N ILE A 370 -18.59 12.85 -18.62
CA ILE A 370 -19.61 13.82 -18.96
C ILE A 370 -20.43 13.31 -20.16
N ASP A 371 -19.75 12.84 -21.22
CA ASP A 371 -20.41 12.38 -22.44
C ASP A 371 -21.25 11.11 -22.22
N ASP A 372 -20.75 10.10 -21.50
CA ASP A 372 -21.47 8.83 -21.27
C ASP A 372 -22.80 9.03 -20.52
N LYS A 373 -22.95 10.11 -19.75
CA LYS A 373 -24.11 10.33 -18.86
C LYS A 373 -25.02 11.46 -19.32
N ASP A 374 -24.52 12.39 -20.12
CA ASP A 374 -25.36 13.36 -20.84
C ASP A 374 -26.10 12.69 -22.03
N VAL A 375 -25.69 11.49 -22.49
CA VAL A 375 -26.44 10.65 -23.47
C VAL A 375 -27.59 9.84 -22.84
N VAL A 376 -27.59 9.67 -21.51
CA VAL A 376 -28.56 8.83 -20.77
C VAL A 376 -29.62 9.65 -20.01
N CYS A 377 -29.51 10.97 -20.01
CA CYS A 377 -30.51 11.91 -19.47
C CYS A 377 -31.23 12.62 -20.60
#